data_AF-A0A174WS25-F1
#
_entry.id   AF-A0A174WS25-F1
#
_cell.length_a   1.000
_cell.length_b   1.000
_cell.length_c   1.000
_cell.angle_alpha   90.00
_cell.angle_beta   90.00
_cell.angle_gamma   90.00
#
_symmetry.space_group_name_H-M   'P 1'
#
loop_
_entity.id
_entity.type
_entity.pdbx_description
1 polymer ?
#
loop_
_entity_poly.entity_id
_entity_poly.type
_entity_poly.pdbx_seq_one_letter_code
_entity_poly.pdbx_strand_id
1 'polypeptide(L)'
;MKRTYLIITALFGTSCMLNAQQTTGVIADNLKIERNGEYMVVDMNMNLSHLDVESNRAVLLTPRFISTVDTLELSSVGVYGRQRYYYYVRNGESMLSGKDEMSFKARSKPESVVYHAIVPYYKWMNGASLELYRSDYGCCNTLLAEWNDPLGSYVEALPFSPQLLYIHPQAETVKHRSLSGSAFIDFPVDKTVIYPEYRRNTYELGKIQASIDSVRNDKDVVITSVWLKGYASPESPYSHNRDLAIGRTAALKNHIKQLYHFNDSVIVTEYEPEDWKGLRQYVEKSNLVHRSEILGMIDSSLDPDAKEAKIKRTYPEEYRFLLQNCYPALRHTDYRIDYTIRSFSDVEEIKRIMQTQPQKLSLNEFYLVAQTYEPGSVEFNDVFETAVRMYPNDEIANLNAANSAMQRKDVENAKRYLQKGGDSPEALYARGVYAFLVEDYTVARKQLNEAKNKGVQQAEIILLEIDKIDK
;
A
#
# COMPACT_ATOMS: atom_id res chain seq x y z
N MET A 1 -33.21 9.61 -9.40
CA MET A 1 -32.73 8.88 -10.60
C MET A 1 -31.22 8.71 -10.48
N LYS A 2 -30.76 7.53 -10.06
CA LYS A 2 -29.32 7.22 -9.96
C LYS A 2 -28.81 6.95 -11.37
N ARG A 3 -27.86 7.75 -11.85
CA ARG A 3 -27.12 7.47 -13.09
C ARG A 3 -26.09 6.40 -12.78
N THR A 4 -26.38 5.17 -13.19
CA THR A 4 -25.42 4.07 -13.18
C THR A 4 -24.47 4.29 -14.35
N TYR A 5 -23.22 4.66 -14.07
CA TYR A 5 -22.17 4.69 -15.07
C TYR A 5 -21.71 3.24 -15.30
N LEU A 6 -22.17 2.64 -16.40
CA LEU A 6 -21.62 1.39 -16.93
C LEU A 6 -20.29 1.72 -17.61
N ILE A 7 -19.18 1.46 -16.92
CA ILE A 7 -17.84 1.52 -17.51
C ILE A 7 -17.69 0.24 -18.34
N ILE A 8 -17.85 0.37 -19.66
CA ILE A 8 -17.49 -0.67 -20.62
C ILE A 8 -15.97 -0.67 -20.70
N THR A 9 -15.34 -1.62 -20.03
CA THR A 9 -13.89 -1.82 -20.10
C THR A 9 -13.60 -2.59 -21.39
N ALA A 10 -13.10 -1.89 -22.42
CA ALA A 10 -12.55 -2.54 -23.60
C ALA A 10 -11.14 -3.03 -23.27
N LEU A 11 -10.94 -4.36 -23.25
CA LEU A 11 -9.60 -4.95 -23.18
C LEU A 11 -9.06 -5.05 -24.61
N PHE A 12 -8.16 -4.15 -24.96
CA PHE A 12 -7.49 -4.17 -26.25
C PHE A 12 -6.52 -5.35 -26.32
N GLY A 13 -6.72 -6.25 -27.28
CA GLY A 13 -5.75 -7.29 -27.64
C GLY A 13 -4.67 -6.69 -28.54
N THR A 14 -3.43 -7.16 -28.41
CA THR A 14 -2.37 -6.80 -29.36
C THR A 14 -2.36 -7.81 -30.50
N SER A 15 -2.72 -7.39 -31.71
CA SER A 15 -2.57 -8.20 -32.92
C SER A 15 -1.16 -8.04 -33.48
N CYS A 16 -0.34 -9.09 -33.41
CA CYS A 16 0.89 -9.15 -34.20
C CYS A 16 0.53 -9.58 -35.63
N MET A 17 0.66 -8.65 -36.59
CA MET A 17 0.57 -8.99 -38.01
C MET A 17 1.86 -9.70 -38.44
N LEU A 18 1.73 -10.93 -38.93
CA LEU A 18 2.77 -11.54 -39.74
C LEU A 18 2.62 -10.97 -41.15
N ASN A 19 3.74 -10.61 -41.81
CA ASN A 19 3.69 -10.14 -43.19
C ASN A 19 2.94 -11.15 -44.06
N ALA A 20 1.89 -10.68 -44.75
CA ALA A 20 1.01 -11.49 -45.58
C ALA A 20 1.81 -12.35 -46.57
N GLN A 21 1.84 -13.67 -46.34
CA GLN A 21 2.18 -14.64 -47.37
C GLN A 21 0.93 -14.90 -48.20
N GLN A 22 1.09 -14.82 -49.53
CA GLN A 22 0.01 -14.72 -50.49
C GLN A 22 -0.69 -16.06 -50.72
N THR A 23 -2.00 -16.12 -50.44
CA THR A 23 -2.88 -17.07 -51.14
C THR A 23 -2.87 -16.71 -52.63
N THR A 24 -2.91 -17.71 -53.52
CA THR A 24 -2.93 -17.45 -54.97
C THR A 24 -4.19 -16.67 -55.40
N GLY A 25 -4.13 -15.34 -55.46
CA GLY A 25 -5.23 -14.48 -55.94
C GLY A 25 -6.13 -13.87 -54.87
N VAL A 26 -5.84 -14.05 -53.58
CA VAL A 26 -6.55 -13.37 -52.47
C VAL A 26 -5.54 -12.74 -51.52
N ILE A 27 -5.76 -11.49 -51.13
CA ILE A 27 -4.93 -10.78 -50.14
C ILE A 27 -5.84 -10.23 -49.05
N ALA A 28 -5.58 -10.59 -47.80
CA ALA A 28 -6.23 -9.98 -46.66
C ALA A 28 -5.39 -8.83 -46.10
N ASP A 29 -6.00 -7.67 -45.91
CA ASP A 29 -5.36 -6.49 -45.32
C ASP A 29 -6.24 -5.84 -44.23
N ASN A 30 -5.64 -4.90 -43.49
CA ASN A 30 -6.31 -4.15 -42.43
C ASN A 30 -7.00 -5.05 -41.38
N LEU A 31 -6.35 -6.18 -41.05
CA LEU A 31 -6.84 -7.12 -40.06
C LEU A 31 -6.90 -6.46 -38.68
N LYS A 32 -8.04 -6.58 -38.00
CA LYS A 32 -8.23 -6.25 -36.59
C LYS A 32 -8.92 -7.40 -35.91
N ILE A 33 -8.39 -7.77 -34.75
CA ILE A 33 -8.96 -8.81 -33.89
C ILE A 33 -9.12 -8.18 -32.50
N GLU A 34 -10.34 -7.93 -32.08
CA GLU A 34 -10.66 -7.23 -30.83
C GLU A 34 -11.57 -8.08 -29.94
N ARG A 35 -11.37 -8.00 -28.63
CA ARG A 35 -12.28 -8.61 -27.65
C ARG A 35 -13.13 -7.54 -27.01
N ASN A 36 -14.45 -7.71 -27.07
CA ASN A 36 -15.41 -6.87 -26.38
C ASN A 36 -16.25 -7.73 -25.44
N GLY A 37 -15.81 -7.82 -24.19
CA GLY A 37 -16.44 -8.65 -23.16
C GLY A 37 -16.40 -10.14 -23.51
N GLU A 38 -17.57 -10.71 -23.79
CA GLU A 38 -17.77 -12.13 -24.10
C GLU A 38 -17.67 -12.44 -25.61
N TYR A 39 -17.36 -11.45 -26.46
CA TYR A 39 -17.29 -11.63 -27.90
C TYR A 39 -15.93 -11.22 -28.49
N MET A 40 -15.51 -11.95 -29.51
CA MET A 40 -14.42 -11.60 -30.42
C MET A 40 -15.00 -10.97 -31.67
N VAL A 41 -14.40 -9.86 -32.10
CA VAL A 41 -14.70 -9.16 -33.34
C VAL A 41 -13.50 -9.30 -34.27
N VAL A 42 -13.76 -9.73 -35.50
CA VAL A 42 -12.77 -9.85 -36.57
C VAL A 42 -13.19 -8.97 -37.72
N ASP A 43 -12.36 -7.96 -38.02
CA ASP A 43 -12.51 -7.08 -39.17
C ASP A 43 -11.31 -7.23 -40.10
N MET A 44 -11.55 -7.32 -41.41
CA MET A 44 -10.49 -7.29 -42.42
C MET A 44 -11.06 -6.92 -43.79
N ASN A 45 -10.20 -6.53 -44.73
CA ASN A 45 -10.58 -6.49 -46.13
C ASN A 45 -9.99 -7.69 -46.85
N MET A 46 -10.80 -8.40 -47.64
CA MET A 46 -10.34 -9.47 -48.53
C MET A 46 -10.34 -8.97 -49.97
N ASN A 47 -9.15 -8.67 -50.50
CA ASN A 47 -8.97 -8.33 -51.90
C ASN A 47 -9.11 -9.59 -52.77
N LEU A 48 -10.12 -9.58 -53.63
CA LEU A 48 -10.45 -10.66 -54.55
C LEU A 48 -10.09 -10.33 -56.00
N SER A 49 -9.49 -9.18 -56.30
CA SER A 49 -9.26 -8.69 -57.67
C SER A 49 -8.52 -9.69 -58.57
N HIS A 50 -7.58 -10.44 -57.99
CA HIS A 50 -6.77 -11.44 -58.69
C HIS A 50 -7.32 -12.87 -58.60
N LEU A 51 -8.51 -13.07 -58.01
CA LEU A 51 -9.16 -14.37 -57.91
C LEU A 51 -9.91 -14.67 -59.20
N ASP A 52 -9.45 -15.68 -59.96
CA ASP A 52 -10.17 -16.22 -61.10
C ASP A 52 -10.87 -17.55 -60.73
N VAL A 53 -12.12 -17.71 -61.18
CA VAL A 53 -12.93 -18.89 -60.88
C VAL A 53 -13.64 -19.34 -62.15
N GLU A 54 -13.23 -20.51 -62.65
CA GLU A 54 -13.81 -21.13 -63.84
C GLU A 54 -15.32 -21.37 -63.70
N SER A 55 -16.04 -21.40 -64.83
CA SER A 55 -17.50 -21.46 -64.89
C SER A 55 -18.14 -22.57 -64.03
N ASN A 56 -17.49 -23.72 -63.88
CA ASN A 56 -18.01 -24.87 -63.14
C ASN A 56 -17.31 -25.12 -61.78
N ARG A 57 -16.56 -24.13 -61.28
CA ARG A 57 -15.84 -24.20 -60.00
C ARG A 57 -16.44 -23.26 -58.95
N ALA A 58 -16.05 -23.46 -57.71
CA ALA A 58 -16.28 -22.53 -56.61
C ALA A 58 -15.03 -22.45 -55.73
N VAL A 59 -14.83 -21.30 -55.08
CA VAL A 59 -13.77 -21.08 -54.10
C VAL A 59 -14.43 -20.63 -52.81
N LEU A 60 -14.12 -21.30 -51.69
CA LEU A 60 -14.50 -20.85 -50.35
C LEU A 60 -13.28 -20.29 -49.64
N LEU A 61 -13.48 -19.16 -48.98
CA LEU A 61 -12.51 -18.49 -48.12
C LEU A 61 -13.09 -18.46 -46.70
N THR A 62 -12.57 -19.30 -45.82
CA THR A 62 -13.08 -19.49 -44.47
C THR A 62 -12.03 -19.03 -43.46
N PRO A 63 -12.19 -17.84 -42.86
CA PRO A 63 -11.36 -17.46 -41.73
C PRO A 63 -11.61 -18.42 -40.57
N ARG A 64 -10.56 -18.82 -39.86
CA ARG A 64 -10.69 -19.70 -38.69
C ARG A 64 -9.66 -19.39 -37.63
N PHE A 65 -10.10 -19.43 -36.38
CA PHE A 65 -9.19 -19.43 -35.23
C PHE A 65 -8.67 -20.85 -35.02
N ILE A 66 -7.35 -21.00 -34.87
CA ILE A 66 -6.67 -22.26 -34.60
C ILE A 66 -5.79 -22.11 -33.36
N SER A 67 -5.86 -23.12 -32.50
CA SER A 67 -4.92 -23.34 -31.39
C SER A 67 -4.53 -24.82 -31.32
N THR A 68 -3.72 -25.20 -30.34
CA THR A 68 -3.45 -26.61 -30.04
C THR A 68 -4.64 -27.33 -29.39
N VAL A 69 -5.65 -26.59 -28.93
CA VAL A 69 -6.79 -27.11 -28.17
C VAL A 69 -8.01 -27.30 -29.04
N ASP A 70 -8.32 -26.32 -29.89
CA ASP A 70 -9.57 -26.26 -30.65
C ASP A 70 -9.44 -25.35 -31.88
N THR A 71 -10.42 -25.46 -32.78
CA THR A 71 -10.55 -24.68 -34.02
C THR A 71 -11.98 -24.14 -34.16
N LEU A 72 -12.13 -22.86 -34.48
CA LEU A 72 -13.42 -22.25 -34.78
C LEU A 72 -13.41 -21.65 -36.19
N GLU A 73 -14.25 -22.18 -37.08
CA GLU A 73 -14.51 -21.61 -38.40
C GLU A 73 -15.50 -20.45 -38.30
N LEU A 74 -15.17 -19.33 -38.95
CA LEU A 74 -16.03 -18.17 -39.10
C LEU A 74 -16.80 -18.27 -40.42
N SER A 75 -17.82 -17.43 -40.60
CA SER A 75 -18.63 -17.41 -41.84
C SER A 75 -17.75 -17.27 -43.09
N SER A 76 -17.92 -18.18 -44.05
CA SER A 76 -17.12 -18.21 -45.27
C SER A 76 -17.52 -17.14 -46.29
N VAL A 77 -16.57 -16.75 -47.13
CA VAL A 77 -16.79 -15.97 -48.36
C VAL A 77 -16.66 -16.89 -49.56
N GLY A 78 -17.77 -17.13 -50.27
CA GLY A 78 -17.82 -18.01 -51.43
C GLY A 78 -17.83 -17.26 -52.75
N VAL A 79 -17.00 -17.70 -53.71
CA VAL A 79 -16.96 -17.17 -55.08
C VAL A 79 -17.23 -18.29 -56.08
N TYR A 80 -18.31 -18.14 -56.85
CA TYR A 80 -18.83 -19.20 -57.71
C TYR A 80 -18.73 -18.86 -59.19
N GLY A 81 -18.22 -19.81 -59.97
CA GLY A 81 -18.33 -19.81 -61.42
C GLY A 81 -19.79 -19.75 -61.89
N ARG A 82 -20.03 -19.28 -63.12
CA ARG A 82 -21.39 -19.02 -63.63
C ARG A 82 -22.33 -20.23 -63.53
N GLN A 83 -21.90 -21.41 -64.01
CA GLN A 83 -22.73 -22.62 -63.97
C GLN A 83 -22.93 -23.09 -62.53
N ARG A 84 -21.85 -23.04 -61.73
CA ARG A 84 -21.87 -23.45 -60.33
C ARG A 84 -22.83 -22.61 -59.49
N TYR A 85 -22.81 -21.29 -59.68
CA TYR A 85 -23.71 -20.36 -59.02
C TYR A 85 -25.19 -20.68 -59.31
N TYR A 86 -25.55 -20.88 -60.60
CA TYR A 86 -26.93 -21.18 -60.96
C TYR A 86 -27.38 -22.58 -60.55
N TYR A 87 -26.48 -23.54 -60.36
CA TYR A 87 -26.82 -24.85 -59.80
C TYR A 87 -27.43 -24.68 -58.40
N TYR A 88 -26.73 -23.98 -57.50
CA TYR A 88 -27.21 -23.74 -56.13
C TYR A 88 -28.49 -22.89 -56.09
N VAL A 89 -28.51 -21.78 -56.84
CA VAL A 89 -29.69 -20.88 -56.88
C VAL A 89 -30.95 -21.59 -57.39
N ARG A 90 -30.83 -22.50 -58.37
CA ARG A 90 -31.99 -23.21 -58.95
C ARG A 90 -32.50 -24.33 -58.08
N ASN A 91 -31.62 -24.98 -57.31
CA ASN A 91 -32.00 -26.10 -56.45
C ASN A 91 -32.57 -25.64 -55.10
N GLY A 92 -32.62 -24.32 -54.84
CA GLY A 92 -33.09 -23.78 -53.57
C GLY A 92 -32.20 -24.16 -52.39
N GLU A 93 -30.98 -24.61 -52.66
CA GLU A 93 -30.00 -24.98 -51.65
C GLU A 93 -29.28 -23.72 -51.15
N SER A 94 -28.90 -23.72 -49.87
CA SER A 94 -27.84 -22.83 -49.41
C SER A 94 -26.57 -23.09 -50.23
N MET A 95 -25.71 -22.07 -50.35
CA MET A 95 -24.40 -22.22 -50.99
C MET A 95 -23.53 -23.26 -50.23
N LEU A 96 -22.33 -23.57 -50.73
CA LEU A 96 -21.53 -24.73 -50.28
C LEU A 96 -21.35 -24.85 -48.75
N SER A 97 -21.16 -23.72 -48.05
CA SER A 97 -20.94 -23.67 -46.60
C SER A 97 -22.18 -23.29 -45.77
N GLY A 98 -23.35 -23.18 -46.41
CA GLY A 98 -24.62 -22.99 -45.72
C GLY A 98 -25.19 -21.58 -45.80
N LYS A 99 -26.12 -21.28 -44.89
CA LYS A 99 -26.97 -20.08 -44.92
C LYS A 99 -26.25 -18.78 -44.55
N ASP A 100 -25.17 -18.89 -43.77
CA ASP A 100 -24.41 -17.74 -43.25
C ASP A 100 -23.22 -17.39 -44.17
N GLU A 101 -23.12 -18.04 -45.33
CA GLU A 101 -22.08 -17.80 -46.34
C GLU A 101 -22.32 -16.49 -47.11
N MET A 102 -21.30 -15.62 -47.12
CA MET A 102 -21.30 -14.45 -48.00
C MET A 102 -20.87 -14.87 -49.41
N SER A 103 -21.82 -14.87 -50.35
CA SER A 103 -21.65 -15.53 -51.64
C SER A 103 -21.68 -14.57 -52.83
N PHE A 104 -20.71 -14.69 -53.73
CA PHE A 104 -20.59 -13.89 -54.95
C PHE A 104 -20.51 -14.77 -56.20
N LYS A 105 -21.13 -14.31 -57.27
CA LYS A 105 -20.89 -14.87 -58.62
C LYS A 105 -19.59 -14.28 -59.15
N ALA A 106 -18.68 -15.11 -59.67
CA ALA A 106 -17.32 -14.72 -60.06
C ALA A 106 -17.23 -13.49 -60.99
N ARG A 107 -18.14 -13.37 -61.96
CA ARG A 107 -18.19 -12.23 -62.90
C ARG A 107 -18.66 -10.91 -62.25
N SER A 108 -19.29 -10.99 -61.08
CA SER A 108 -19.93 -9.86 -60.40
C SER A 108 -19.43 -9.72 -58.96
N LYS A 109 -18.31 -10.36 -58.60
CA LYS A 109 -17.69 -10.22 -57.29
C LYS A 109 -17.10 -8.81 -57.14
N PRO A 110 -17.13 -8.22 -55.94
CA PRO A 110 -16.42 -6.98 -55.69
C PRO A 110 -14.90 -7.19 -55.79
N GLU A 111 -14.17 -6.11 -56.03
CA GLU A 111 -12.69 -6.15 -56.00
C GLU A 111 -12.16 -6.45 -54.59
N SER A 112 -12.85 -5.96 -53.56
CA SER A 112 -12.54 -6.21 -52.16
C SER A 112 -13.82 -6.40 -51.35
N VAL A 113 -13.77 -7.31 -50.39
CA VAL A 113 -14.87 -7.62 -49.46
C VAL A 113 -14.49 -7.10 -48.09
N VAL A 114 -15.30 -6.21 -47.54
CA VAL A 114 -15.21 -5.81 -46.12
C VAL A 114 -15.79 -6.95 -45.30
N TYR A 115 -14.93 -7.69 -44.60
CA TYR A 115 -15.30 -8.82 -43.78
C TYR A 115 -15.47 -8.39 -42.34
N HIS A 116 -16.56 -8.83 -41.72
CA HIS A 116 -16.87 -8.59 -40.32
C HIS A 116 -17.49 -9.84 -39.71
N ALA A 117 -16.94 -10.31 -38.60
CA ALA A 117 -17.48 -11.44 -37.85
C ALA A 117 -17.46 -11.15 -36.34
N ILE A 118 -18.54 -11.52 -35.67
CA ILE A 118 -18.66 -11.48 -34.21
C ILE A 118 -18.94 -12.91 -33.73
N VAL A 119 -18.07 -13.44 -32.88
CA VAL A 119 -18.20 -14.79 -32.31
C VAL A 119 -17.98 -14.79 -30.81
N PRO A 120 -18.55 -15.75 -30.05
CA PRO A 120 -18.25 -15.88 -28.63
C PRO A 120 -16.75 -16.07 -28.39
N TYR A 121 -16.23 -15.41 -27.36
CA TYR A 121 -14.86 -15.62 -26.91
C TYR A 121 -14.77 -16.92 -26.10
N TYR A 122 -13.88 -17.81 -26.53
CA TYR A 122 -13.51 -19.00 -25.77
C TYR A 122 -12.09 -18.84 -25.21
N LYS A 123 -11.84 -19.32 -23.99
CA LYS A 123 -10.53 -19.14 -23.33
C LYS A 123 -9.34 -19.63 -24.15
N TRP A 124 -9.53 -20.69 -24.96
CA TRP A 124 -8.49 -21.23 -25.84
C TRP A 124 -8.09 -20.27 -26.96
N MET A 125 -8.92 -19.27 -27.29
CA MET A 125 -8.61 -18.25 -28.30
C MET A 125 -7.48 -17.32 -27.86
N ASN A 126 -7.20 -17.19 -26.55
CA ASN A 126 -6.02 -16.47 -26.10
C ASN A 126 -4.75 -17.25 -26.48
N GLY A 127 -3.96 -16.69 -27.40
CA GLY A 127 -2.83 -17.37 -28.03
C GLY A 127 -3.18 -18.09 -29.34
N ALA A 128 -4.42 -17.97 -29.84
CA ALA A 128 -4.83 -18.58 -31.11
C ALA A 128 -4.37 -17.74 -32.31
N SER A 129 -4.05 -18.43 -33.40
CA SER A 129 -3.80 -17.84 -34.71
C SER A 129 -5.11 -17.70 -35.48
N LEU A 130 -5.26 -16.62 -36.24
CA LEU A 130 -6.29 -16.48 -37.26
C LEU A 130 -5.66 -16.81 -38.61
N GLU A 131 -6.26 -17.77 -39.32
CA GLU A 131 -5.84 -18.18 -40.65
C GLU A 131 -6.99 -18.04 -41.65
N LEU A 132 -6.67 -17.80 -42.92
CA LEU A 132 -7.61 -17.92 -44.02
C LEU A 132 -7.45 -19.30 -44.65
N TYR A 133 -8.47 -20.15 -44.45
CA TYR A 133 -8.52 -21.45 -45.09
C TYR A 133 -9.27 -21.35 -46.42
N ARG A 134 -8.58 -21.67 -47.51
CA ARG A 134 -9.14 -21.67 -48.86
C ARG A 134 -9.42 -23.10 -49.31
N SER A 135 -10.60 -23.32 -49.89
CA SER A 135 -10.99 -24.59 -50.50
C SER A 135 -11.56 -24.38 -51.90
N ASP A 136 -10.94 -24.98 -52.91
CA ASP A 136 -11.40 -24.92 -54.30
C ASP A 136 -12.21 -26.18 -54.64
N TYR A 137 -13.41 -25.99 -55.17
CA TYR A 137 -14.34 -27.07 -55.50
C TYR A 137 -14.60 -27.16 -57.00
N GLY A 138 -14.59 -28.39 -57.52
CA GLY A 138 -14.97 -28.75 -58.87
C GLY A 138 -16.45 -29.09 -59.01
N CYS A 139 -16.79 -29.85 -60.05
CA CYS A 139 -18.13 -30.40 -60.21
C CYS A 139 -18.45 -31.39 -59.07
N CYS A 140 -19.73 -31.48 -58.70
CA CYS A 140 -20.25 -32.41 -57.69
C CYS A 140 -19.64 -32.26 -56.28
N ASN A 141 -19.22 -31.06 -55.88
CA ASN A 141 -18.63 -30.77 -54.55
C ASN A 141 -17.30 -31.49 -54.31
N THR A 142 -16.61 -31.88 -55.39
CA THR A 142 -15.26 -32.46 -55.30
C THR A 142 -14.28 -31.37 -54.89
N LEU A 143 -13.60 -31.54 -53.75
CA LEU A 143 -12.50 -30.69 -53.33
C LEU A 143 -11.29 -30.92 -54.24
N LEU A 144 -10.78 -29.84 -54.84
CA LEU A 144 -9.69 -29.87 -55.82
C LEU A 144 -8.35 -29.42 -55.22
N ALA A 145 -8.38 -28.45 -54.33
CA ALA A 145 -7.19 -27.89 -53.70
C ALA A 145 -7.53 -27.13 -52.41
N GLU A 146 -6.55 -27.04 -51.51
CA GLU A 146 -6.67 -26.38 -50.21
C GLU A 146 -5.41 -25.58 -49.88
N TRP A 147 -5.58 -24.44 -49.22
CA TRP A 147 -4.48 -23.61 -48.70
C TRP A 147 -4.84 -23.04 -47.33
N ASN A 148 -3.82 -22.82 -46.51
CA ASN A 148 -3.93 -22.15 -45.21
C ASN A 148 -2.97 -20.97 -45.20
N ASP A 149 -3.50 -19.75 -45.06
CA ASP A 149 -2.69 -18.55 -44.98
C ASP A 149 -2.80 -17.91 -43.60
N PRO A 150 -1.70 -17.85 -42.83
CA PRO A 150 -1.68 -17.15 -41.56
C PRO A 150 -1.98 -15.65 -41.76
N LEU A 151 -3.02 -15.14 -41.10
CA LEU A 151 -3.38 -13.72 -41.15
C LEU A 151 -2.82 -12.96 -39.95
N GLY A 152 -2.90 -13.55 -38.76
CA GLY A 152 -2.46 -12.93 -37.52
C GLY A 152 -2.71 -13.83 -36.31
N SER A 153 -2.62 -13.26 -35.12
CA SER A 153 -2.93 -13.97 -33.87
C SER A 153 -3.62 -13.04 -32.87
N TYR A 154 -4.38 -13.64 -31.95
CA TYR A 154 -4.95 -12.94 -30.81
C TYR A 154 -4.22 -13.36 -29.54
N VAL A 155 -3.69 -12.38 -28.81
CA VAL A 155 -3.19 -12.56 -27.45
C VAL A 155 -3.83 -11.49 -26.59
N GLU A 156 -4.40 -11.92 -25.46
CA GLU A 156 -4.96 -11.00 -24.48
C GLU A 156 -3.84 -10.17 -23.88
N ALA A 157 -3.93 -8.84 -23.98
CA ALA A 157 -2.98 -7.97 -23.32
C ALA A 157 -3.20 -8.09 -21.80
N LEU A 158 -2.25 -8.70 -21.10
CA LEU A 158 -2.25 -8.65 -19.64
C LEU A 158 -2.00 -7.19 -19.23
N PRO A 159 -2.87 -6.59 -18.39
CA PRO A 159 -2.63 -5.24 -17.90
C PRO A 159 -1.29 -5.23 -17.16
N PHE A 160 -0.43 -4.29 -17.54
CA PHE A 160 0.87 -4.13 -16.91
C PHE A 160 0.69 -3.88 -15.41
N SER A 161 1.25 -4.77 -14.59
CA SER A 161 1.27 -4.60 -13.14
C SER A 161 2.69 -4.23 -12.71
N PRO A 162 2.92 -3.03 -12.16
CA PRO A 162 4.25 -2.65 -11.70
C PRO A 162 4.70 -3.55 -10.54
N GLN A 163 6.00 -3.85 -10.51
CA GLN A 163 6.61 -4.54 -9.39
C GLN A 163 6.60 -3.63 -8.15
N LEU A 164 6.30 -4.19 -6.98
CA LEU A 164 6.36 -3.47 -5.71
C LEU A 164 7.61 -3.89 -4.94
N LEU A 165 8.36 -2.92 -4.42
CA LEU A 165 9.67 -3.15 -3.77
C LEU A 165 9.54 -3.01 -2.26
N TYR A 166 9.48 -4.16 -1.56
CA TYR A 166 9.47 -4.20 -0.11
C TYR A 166 10.90 -4.11 0.44
N ILE A 167 11.13 -3.22 1.41
CA ILE A 167 12.42 -3.08 2.09
C ILE A 167 12.49 -4.07 3.24
N HIS A 168 13.59 -4.84 3.30
CA HIS A 168 13.95 -5.64 4.46
C HIS A 168 14.53 -4.71 5.55
N PRO A 169 13.85 -4.50 6.69
CA PRO A 169 14.38 -3.66 7.75
C PRO A 169 15.64 -4.28 8.36
N GLN A 170 16.63 -3.45 8.68
CA GLN A 170 17.83 -3.93 9.38
C GLN A 170 17.45 -4.50 10.76
N ALA A 171 18.00 -5.67 11.10
CA ALA A 171 17.76 -6.29 12.38
C ALA A 171 18.30 -5.43 13.54
N GLU A 172 17.46 -5.16 14.53
CA GLU A 172 17.87 -4.59 15.81
C GLU A 172 18.79 -5.60 16.53
N THR A 173 19.98 -5.17 16.96
CA THR A 173 20.87 -6.03 17.78
C THR A 173 20.27 -6.29 19.16
N VAL A 174 19.63 -5.27 19.74
CA VAL A 174 18.87 -5.34 20.99
C VAL A 174 17.66 -4.41 20.88
N LYS A 175 16.46 -4.92 21.18
CA LYS A 175 15.23 -4.12 21.14
C LYS A 175 15.08 -3.31 22.42
N HIS A 176 15.47 -2.03 22.38
CA HIS A 176 15.29 -1.10 23.49
C HIS A 176 13.91 -0.46 23.45
N ARG A 177 13.19 -0.50 24.56
CA ARG A 177 11.87 0.12 24.72
C ARG A 177 11.79 0.81 26.09
N SER A 178 10.80 1.68 26.25
CA SER A 178 10.57 2.35 27.52
C SER A 178 9.09 2.54 27.82
N LEU A 179 8.77 2.62 29.11
CA LEU A 179 7.46 3.04 29.61
C LEU A 179 7.66 4.24 30.53
N SER A 180 6.89 5.29 30.31
CA SER A 180 6.98 6.52 31.10
C SER A 180 5.63 6.88 31.71
N GLY A 181 5.67 7.58 32.84
CA GLY A 181 4.49 8.13 33.48
C GLY A 181 4.85 9.14 34.56
N SER A 182 3.82 9.64 35.25
CA SER A 182 3.96 10.58 36.35
C SER A 182 3.14 10.14 37.55
N ALA A 183 3.70 10.32 38.74
CA ALA A 183 3.06 10.05 40.02
C ALA A 183 3.07 11.29 40.91
N PHE A 184 1.94 11.53 41.58
CA PHE A 184 1.70 12.71 42.41
C PHE A 184 1.71 12.29 43.88
N ILE A 185 2.89 11.85 44.35
CA ILE A 185 3.06 11.36 45.72
C ILE A 185 2.90 12.52 46.70
N ASP A 186 1.91 12.41 47.58
CA ASP A 186 1.64 13.34 48.66
C ASP A 186 2.64 13.12 49.81
N PHE A 187 3.22 14.21 50.29
CA PHE A 187 4.04 14.23 51.50
C PHE A 187 3.39 15.13 52.55
N PRO A 188 3.50 14.82 53.85
CA PRO A 188 3.21 15.79 54.89
C PRO A 188 4.07 17.07 54.70
N VAL A 189 3.57 18.20 55.19
CA VAL A 189 4.24 19.50 55.07
C VAL A 189 5.67 19.39 55.60
N ASP A 190 6.62 19.86 54.80
CA ASP A 190 8.06 19.86 55.13
C ASP A 190 8.61 18.46 55.49
N LYS A 191 8.07 17.41 54.87
CA LYS A 191 8.57 16.03 54.98
C LYS A 191 8.92 15.44 53.62
N THR A 192 9.85 14.49 53.67
CA THR A 192 10.36 13.71 52.53
C THR A 192 10.07 12.21 52.68
N VAL A 193 9.47 11.78 53.79
CA VAL A 193 9.13 10.37 54.05
C VAL A 193 7.83 10.00 53.34
N ILE A 194 7.83 8.87 52.63
CA ILE A 194 6.63 8.33 51.99
C ILE A 194 5.81 7.56 53.03
N TYR A 195 4.54 7.91 53.13
CA TYR A 195 3.53 7.17 53.87
C TYR A 195 2.55 6.57 52.85
N PRO A 196 2.54 5.25 52.62
CA PRO A 196 1.71 4.63 51.58
C PRO A 196 0.22 4.94 51.70
N GLU A 197 -0.33 4.94 52.91
CA GLU A 197 -1.75 5.22 53.15
C GLU A 197 -2.07 6.72 53.32
N TYR A 198 -1.09 7.62 53.14
CA TYR A 198 -1.34 9.05 53.25
C TYR A 198 -2.04 9.56 51.99
N ARG A 199 -3.29 10.03 52.16
CA ARG A 199 -4.12 10.59 51.08
C ARG A 199 -4.27 9.60 49.91
N ARG A 200 -3.75 9.93 48.73
CA ARG A 200 -3.88 9.12 47.51
C ARG A 200 -2.62 8.31 47.18
N ASN A 201 -1.65 8.25 48.10
CA ASN A 201 -0.39 7.56 47.86
C ASN A 201 -0.55 6.08 47.50
N THR A 202 -1.51 5.36 48.08
CA THR A 202 -1.78 3.95 47.72
C THR A 202 -2.06 3.81 46.23
N TYR A 203 -2.86 4.72 45.67
CA TYR A 203 -3.18 4.75 44.25
C TYR A 203 -1.98 5.19 43.40
N GLU A 204 -1.29 6.26 43.80
CA GLU A 204 -0.17 6.83 43.03
C GLU A 204 1.06 5.91 43.00
N LEU A 205 1.38 5.25 44.12
CA LEU A 205 2.40 4.20 44.19
C LEU A 205 1.98 2.97 43.37
N GLY A 206 0.69 2.61 43.42
CA GLY A 206 0.13 1.53 42.63
C GLY A 206 0.31 1.72 41.11
N LYS A 207 0.26 2.96 40.60
CA LYS A 207 0.54 3.25 39.17
C LYS A 207 1.97 2.90 38.77
N ILE A 208 2.94 3.27 39.60
CA ILE A 208 4.36 2.98 39.34
C ILE A 208 4.58 1.46 39.42
N GLN A 209 4.03 0.83 40.45
CA GLN A 209 4.13 -0.63 40.64
C GLN A 209 3.53 -1.38 39.45
N ALA A 210 2.32 -1.03 39.02
CA ALA A 210 1.68 -1.64 37.85
C ALA A 210 2.54 -1.48 36.58
N SER A 211 3.19 -0.32 36.40
CA SER A 211 4.10 -0.09 35.27
C SER A 211 5.33 -1.00 35.34
N ILE A 212 5.95 -1.13 36.51
CA ILE A 212 7.10 -2.04 36.73
C ILE A 212 6.69 -3.50 36.55
N ASP A 213 5.57 -3.91 37.12
CA ASP A 213 5.07 -5.29 37.07
C ASP A 213 4.71 -5.72 35.65
N SER A 214 4.16 -4.80 34.85
CA SER A 214 3.84 -5.06 33.43
C SER A 214 5.06 -5.42 32.58
N VAL A 215 6.26 -4.98 33.01
CA VAL A 215 7.52 -5.25 32.33
C VAL A 215 8.25 -6.42 32.99
N ARG A 216 8.31 -6.42 34.32
CA ARG A 216 9.09 -7.40 35.10
C ARG A 216 8.53 -8.82 35.01
N ASN A 217 7.21 -8.96 34.95
CA ASN A 217 6.57 -10.28 34.89
C ASN A 217 6.62 -10.89 33.49
N ASP A 218 7.15 -10.16 32.50
CA ASP A 218 7.30 -10.64 31.15
C ASP A 218 8.64 -11.37 30.98
N LYS A 219 8.57 -12.67 30.68
CA LYS A 219 9.75 -13.54 30.52
C LYS A 219 10.66 -13.14 29.35
N ASP A 220 10.16 -12.35 28.39
CA ASP A 220 10.92 -11.93 27.21
C ASP A 220 11.66 -10.61 27.44
N VAL A 221 11.53 -10.03 28.64
CA VAL A 221 11.92 -8.64 28.93
C VAL A 221 12.86 -8.55 30.12
N VAL A 222 13.84 -7.65 30.02
CA VAL A 222 14.77 -7.32 31.10
C VAL A 222 14.78 -5.82 31.34
N ILE A 223 14.42 -5.40 32.55
CA ILE A 223 14.54 -3.99 32.98
C ILE A 223 16.03 -3.63 33.08
N THR A 224 16.44 -2.58 32.35
CA THR A 224 17.82 -2.09 32.36
C THR A 224 17.98 -0.85 33.23
N SER A 225 16.96 0.01 33.32
CA SER A 225 17.00 1.21 34.15
C SER A 225 15.60 1.63 34.59
N VAL A 226 15.50 2.21 35.80
CA VAL A 226 14.34 2.94 36.29
C VAL A 226 14.81 4.35 36.62
N TRP A 227 14.47 5.29 35.75
CA TRP A 227 14.75 6.70 35.94
C TRP A 227 13.59 7.37 36.67
N LEU A 228 13.89 8.20 37.66
CA LEU A 228 12.94 8.97 38.46
C LEU A 228 13.38 10.44 38.50
N LYS A 229 12.47 11.38 38.25
CA LYS A 229 12.75 12.81 38.42
C LYS A 229 11.65 13.48 39.21
N GLY A 230 11.99 13.97 40.40
CA GLY A 230 11.04 14.68 41.26
C GLY A 230 11.04 16.19 41.03
N TYR A 231 9.86 16.76 41.18
CA TYR A 231 9.57 18.17 40.97
C TYR A 231 8.96 18.79 42.23
N ALA A 232 9.22 20.07 42.46
CA ALA A 232 8.52 20.89 43.44
C ALA A 232 7.85 22.11 42.78
N SER A 233 6.91 22.70 43.52
CA SER A 233 6.18 23.91 43.10
C SER A 233 6.94 25.17 43.55
N PRO A 234 6.91 26.27 42.76
CA PRO A 234 7.58 27.53 43.13
C PRO A 234 6.77 28.31 44.17
N GLU A 235 6.86 27.88 45.44
CA GLU A 235 6.08 28.46 46.56
C GLU A 235 6.89 28.67 47.86
N SER A 236 8.18 28.38 47.81
CA SER A 236 9.11 28.43 48.94
C SER A 236 10.49 28.78 48.36
N PRO A 237 11.48 29.15 49.19
CA PRO A 237 12.81 29.47 48.68
C PRO A 237 13.35 28.34 47.81
N TYR A 238 13.96 28.69 46.68
CA TYR A 238 14.46 27.74 45.68
C TYR A 238 15.34 26.63 46.28
N SER A 239 16.20 26.99 47.24
CA SER A 239 17.06 26.04 47.95
C SER A 239 16.26 25.00 48.75
N HIS A 240 15.16 25.41 49.37
CA HIS A 240 14.27 24.54 50.11
C HIS A 240 13.49 23.59 49.17
N ASN A 241 12.99 24.13 48.05
CA ASN A 241 12.32 23.34 47.03
C ASN A 241 13.26 22.29 46.42
N ARG A 242 14.54 22.65 46.19
CA ARG A 242 15.58 21.71 45.77
C ARG A 242 15.74 20.56 46.76
N ASP A 243 15.89 20.87 48.04
CA ASP A 243 16.14 19.85 49.08
C ASP A 243 14.91 18.92 49.23
N LEU A 244 13.68 19.46 49.10
CA LEU A 244 12.45 18.68 49.05
C LEU A 244 12.39 17.77 47.81
N ALA A 245 12.70 18.30 46.62
CA ALA A 245 12.67 17.51 45.38
C ALA A 245 13.67 16.34 45.43
N ILE A 246 14.90 16.60 45.91
CA ILE A 246 15.93 15.57 46.10
C ILE A 246 15.46 14.52 47.12
N GLY A 247 15.04 14.96 48.31
CA GLY A 247 14.68 14.07 49.41
C GLY A 247 13.46 13.18 49.09
N ARG A 248 12.44 13.75 48.44
CA ARG A 248 11.24 13.01 48.03
C ARG A 248 11.53 11.98 46.94
N THR A 249 12.36 12.34 45.96
CA THR A 249 12.80 11.39 44.91
C THR A 249 13.62 10.25 45.51
N ALA A 250 14.52 10.56 46.44
CA ALA A 250 15.32 9.55 47.14
C ALA A 250 14.44 8.60 47.98
N ALA A 251 13.41 9.12 48.65
CA ALA A 251 12.45 8.28 49.38
C ALA A 251 11.68 7.33 48.45
N LEU A 252 11.27 7.82 47.26
CA LEU A 252 10.62 6.97 46.26
C LEU A 252 11.57 5.90 45.71
N LYS A 253 12.82 6.26 45.40
CA LYS A 253 13.87 5.29 45.02
C LYS A 253 14.00 4.19 46.06
N ASN A 254 14.08 4.54 47.35
CA ASN A 254 14.20 3.56 48.42
C ASN A 254 12.96 2.67 48.53
N HIS A 255 11.76 3.24 48.39
CA HIS A 255 10.51 2.48 48.42
C HIS A 255 10.47 1.43 47.29
N ILE A 256 10.75 1.84 46.04
CA ILE A 256 10.78 0.95 44.87
C ILE A 256 11.89 -0.10 45.02
N LYS A 257 13.08 0.32 45.46
CA LYS A 257 14.22 -0.60 45.71
C LYS A 257 13.86 -1.71 46.69
N GLN A 258 13.16 -1.38 47.78
CA GLN A 258 12.77 -2.36 48.80
C GLN A 258 11.72 -3.35 48.29
N LEU A 259 10.72 -2.87 47.55
CA LEU A 259 9.66 -3.73 46.99
C LEU A 259 10.18 -4.71 45.95
N TYR A 260 11.12 -4.26 45.13
CA TYR A 260 11.54 -4.97 43.94
C TYR A 260 12.95 -5.56 44.02
N HIS A 261 13.70 -5.27 45.08
CA HIS A 261 15.09 -5.70 45.28
C HIS A 261 16.00 -5.36 44.09
N PHE A 262 15.80 -4.20 43.46
CA PHE A 262 16.68 -3.73 42.38
C PHE A 262 18.08 -3.41 42.91
N ASN A 263 19.10 -3.66 42.07
CA ASN A 263 20.45 -3.18 42.33
C ASN A 263 20.50 -1.64 42.29
N ASP A 264 21.39 -1.04 43.08
CA ASP A 264 21.47 0.43 43.21
C ASP A 264 21.77 1.16 41.89
N SER A 265 22.46 0.49 40.97
CA SER A 265 22.79 1.00 39.64
C SER A 265 21.59 1.05 38.68
N VAL A 266 20.50 0.34 38.98
CA VAL A 266 19.31 0.28 38.11
C VAL A 266 18.44 1.51 38.29
N ILE A 267 18.34 2.06 39.51
CA ILE A 267 17.49 3.22 39.78
C ILE A 267 18.30 4.51 39.71
N VAL A 268 18.04 5.33 38.69
CA VAL A 268 18.65 6.64 38.48
C VAL A 268 17.70 7.72 38.94
N THR A 269 18.19 8.73 39.65
CA THR A 269 17.37 9.83 40.18
C THR A 269 17.88 11.18 39.70
N GLU A 270 16.96 12.02 39.25
CA GLU A 270 17.15 13.43 38.95
C GLU A 270 16.17 14.27 39.77
N TYR A 271 16.35 15.59 39.75
CA TYR A 271 15.44 16.51 40.41
C TYR A 271 15.31 17.80 39.59
N GLU A 272 14.16 18.44 39.73
CA GLU A 272 13.90 19.81 39.31
C GLU A 272 13.40 20.57 40.53
N PRO A 273 14.13 21.57 41.04
CA PRO A 273 13.68 22.30 42.22
C PRO A 273 12.32 22.94 42.01
N GLU A 274 12.03 23.50 40.83
CA GLU A 274 10.75 24.16 40.57
C GLU A 274 10.24 23.88 39.16
N ASP A 275 9.04 23.31 39.03
CA ASP A 275 8.42 22.99 37.75
C ASP A 275 7.84 24.24 37.05
N TRP A 276 8.71 25.16 36.67
CA TRP A 276 8.33 26.36 35.91
C TRP A 276 7.74 26.02 34.53
N LYS A 277 8.17 24.91 33.93
CA LYS A 277 7.64 24.43 32.64
C LYS A 277 6.19 23.96 32.80
N GLY A 278 5.90 23.17 33.83
CA GLY A 278 4.55 22.74 34.18
C GLY A 278 3.65 23.92 34.54
N LEU A 279 4.16 24.88 35.32
CA LEU A 279 3.44 26.12 35.64
C LEU A 279 3.07 26.89 34.36
N ARG A 280 4.03 27.08 33.45
CA ARG A 280 3.81 27.76 32.17
C ARG A 280 2.69 27.09 31.36
N GLN A 281 2.76 25.76 31.20
CA GLN A 281 1.76 24.99 30.45
C GLN A 281 0.36 25.07 31.07
N TYR A 282 0.27 25.09 32.41
CA TYR A 282 -0.99 25.28 33.11
C TYR A 282 -1.57 26.67 32.85
N VAL A 283 -0.76 27.73 33.03
CA VAL A 283 -1.19 29.12 32.84
C VAL A 283 -1.64 29.36 31.39
N GLU A 284 -0.92 28.83 30.41
CA GLU A 284 -1.26 28.94 28.98
C GLU A 284 -2.68 28.43 28.66
N LYS A 285 -3.11 27.37 29.34
CA LYS A 285 -4.44 26.76 29.17
C LYS A 285 -5.52 27.33 30.10
N SER A 286 -5.14 28.23 31.01
CA SER A 286 -6.03 28.78 32.02
C SER A 286 -6.86 29.97 31.51
N ASN A 287 -7.90 30.30 32.29
CA ASN A 287 -8.74 31.49 32.11
C ASN A 287 -8.38 32.61 33.11
N LEU A 288 -7.12 32.69 33.54
CA LEU A 288 -6.66 33.76 34.42
C LEU A 288 -6.83 35.13 33.75
N VAL A 289 -7.26 36.13 34.53
CA VAL A 289 -7.48 37.50 34.04
C VAL A 289 -6.20 38.09 33.46
N HIS A 290 -5.09 37.97 34.18
CA HIS A 290 -3.77 38.47 33.79
C HIS A 290 -2.85 37.38 33.22
N ARG A 291 -3.41 36.46 32.41
CA ARG A 291 -2.69 35.29 31.89
C ARG A 291 -1.41 35.68 31.13
N SER A 292 -1.50 36.63 30.21
CA SER A 292 -0.38 37.01 29.33
C SER A 292 0.77 37.63 30.10
N GLU A 293 0.46 38.44 31.11
CA GLU A 293 1.42 39.10 31.98
C GLU A 293 2.11 38.09 32.91
N ILE A 294 1.35 37.15 33.48
CA ILE A 294 1.91 36.06 34.29
C ILE A 294 2.83 35.17 33.43
N LEU A 295 2.44 34.83 32.20
CA LEU A 295 3.32 34.11 31.26
C LEU A 295 4.61 34.89 30.98
N GLY A 296 4.52 36.20 30.77
CA GLY A 296 5.69 37.07 30.60
C GLY A 296 6.62 37.09 31.82
N MET A 297 6.07 36.96 33.04
CA MET A 297 6.88 36.82 34.26
C MET A 297 7.55 35.45 34.36
N ILE A 298 6.84 34.37 34.01
CA ILE A 298 7.37 32.99 33.99
C ILE A 298 8.53 32.89 32.98
N ASP A 299 8.33 33.41 31.77
CA ASP A 299 9.29 33.37 30.66
C ASP A 299 10.45 34.38 30.82
N SER A 300 10.44 35.19 31.88
CA SER A 300 11.51 36.17 32.15
C SER A 300 12.84 35.53 32.57
N SER A 301 13.91 36.31 32.50
CA SER A 301 15.26 35.91 32.96
C SER A 301 15.52 36.21 34.44
N LEU A 302 14.48 36.50 35.23
CA LEU A 302 14.63 36.72 36.67
C LEU A 302 15.09 35.44 37.37
N ASP A 303 15.73 35.59 38.52
CA ASP A 303 15.99 34.47 39.43
C ASP A 303 14.65 33.81 39.87
N PRO A 304 14.57 32.48 40.06
CA PRO A 304 13.32 31.80 40.40
C PRO A 304 12.57 32.38 41.60
N ASP A 305 13.28 32.70 42.70
CA ASP A 305 12.65 33.30 43.88
C ASP A 305 12.11 34.71 43.56
N ALA A 306 12.84 35.47 42.74
CA ALA A 306 12.40 36.79 42.28
C ALA A 306 11.19 36.71 41.33
N LYS A 307 11.09 35.66 40.50
CA LYS A 307 9.91 35.41 39.65
C LYS A 307 8.68 35.16 40.50
N GLU A 308 8.78 34.22 41.45
CA GLU A 308 7.70 33.85 42.37
C GLU A 308 7.21 35.08 43.14
N ALA A 309 8.14 35.82 43.75
CA ALA A 309 7.81 36.99 44.56
C ALA A 309 7.14 38.09 43.73
N LYS A 310 7.57 38.27 42.47
CA LYS A 310 6.97 39.24 41.56
C LYS A 310 5.54 38.86 41.18
N ILE A 311 5.27 37.60 40.86
CA ILE A 311 3.92 37.11 40.56
C ILE A 311 3.03 37.29 41.79
N LYS A 312 3.49 36.83 42.96
CA LYS A 312 2.77 36.91 44.24
C LYS A 312 2.39 38.32 44.65
N ARG A 313 3.30 39.29 44.47
CA ARG A 313 3.07 40.70 44.80
C ARG A 313 2.16 41.40 43.79
N THR A 314 2.34 41.11 42.50
CA THR A 314 1.64 41.84 41.43
C THR A 314 0.23 41.31 41.22
N TYR A 315 0.03 40.00 41.35
CA TYR A 315 -1.25 39.31 41.12
C TYR A 315 -1.59 38.37 42.29
N PRO A 316 -1.92 38.90 43.48
CA PRO A 316 -2.11 38.10 44.69
C PRO A 316 -3.32 37.15 44.62
N GLU A 317 -4.39 37.53 43.91
CA GLU A 317 -5.59 36.69 43.75
C GLU A 317 -5.31 35.50 42.83
N GLU A 318 -4.68 35.74 41.67
CA GLU A 318 -4.25 34.69 40.74
C GLU A 318 -3.18 33.79 41.35
N TYR A 319 -2.24 34.36 42.12
CA TYR A 319 -1.26 33.56 42.86
C TYR A 319 -1.95 32.62 43.86
N ARG A 320 -2.94 33.09 44.62
CA ARG A 320 -3.72 32.22 45.53
C ARG A 320 -4.47 31.13 44.76
N PHE A 321 -5.04 31.46 43.60
CA PHE A 321 -5.67 30.49 42.73
C PHE A 321 -4.66 29.43 42.23
N LEU A 322 -3.48 29.84 41.77
CA LEU A 322 -2.42 28.93 41.33
C LEU A 322 -1.92 28.05 42.48
N LEU A 323 -1.73 28.61 43.67
CA LEU A 323 -1.33 27.88 44.87
C LEU A 323 -2.33 26.78 45.24
N GLN A 324 -3.63 27.03 45.08
CA GLN A 324 -4.67 26.06 45.41
C GLN A 324 -4.92 25.02 44.31
N ASN A 325 -4.86 25.42 43.04
CA ASN A 325 -5.38 24.61 41.92
C ASN A 325 -4.29 24.09 40.96
N CYS A 326 -3.10 24.72 40.94
CA CYS A 326 -2.01 24.37 40.04
C CYS A 326 -0.83 23.73 40.79
N TYR A 327 -0.33 24.42 41.82
CA TYR A 327 0.92 24.05 42.50
C TYR A 327 0.92 22.63 43.09
N PRO A 328 -0.18 22.09 43.65
CA PRO A 328 -0.21 20.70 44.09
C PRO A 328 0.11 19.71 42.96
N ALA A 329 -0.30 19.99 41.71
CA ALA A 329 -0.01 19.15 40.56
C ALA A 329 1.43 19.33 40.05
N LEU A 330 2.13 20.42 40.39
CA LEU A 330 3.54 20.61 40.06
C LEU A 330 4.47 19.78 40.96
N ARG A 331 3.95 19.25 42.08
CA ARG A 331 4.67 18.38 43.00
C ARG A 331 4.50 16.93 42.58
N HIS A 332 5.19 16.55 41.51
CA HIS A 332 5.09 15.22 40.92
C HIS A 332 6.47 14.57 40.77
N THR A 333 6.47 13.28 40.48
CA THR A 333 7.65 12.54 40.07
C THR A 333 7.37 11.88 38.74
N ASP A 334 8.14 12.25 37.73
CA ASP A 334 8.17 11.56 36.45
C ASP A 334 9.03 10.31 36.59
N TYR A 335 8.60 9.22 35.95
CA TYR A 335 9.36 7.99 35.91
C TYR A 335 9.45 7.45 34.48
N ARG A 336 10.57 6.77 34.19
CA ARG A 336 10.78 6.03 32.94
C ARG A 336 11.44 4.69 33.27
N ILE A 337 10.85 3.61 32.79
CA ILE A 337 11.37 2.25 32.89
C ILE A 337 11.93 1.91 31.52
N ASP A 338 13.24 1.84 31.42
CA ASP A 338 13.94 1.39 30.22
C ASP A 338 14.17 -0.13 30.32
N TYR A 339 13.90 -0.85 29.24
CA TYR A 339 14.03 -2.30 29.19
C TYR A 339 14.42 -2.79 27.80
N THR A 340 14.93 -4.02 27.75
CA THR A 340 15.25 -4.72 26.52
C THR A 340 14.32 -5.91 26.34
N ILE A 341 13.92 -6.14 25.09
CA ILE A 341 13.16 -7.33 24.69
C ILE A 341 14.10 -8.23 23.92
N ARG A 342 14.13 -9.54 24.23
CA ARG A 342 14.92 -10.49 23.44
C ARG A 342 14.47 -10.50 21.98
N SER A 343 15.39 -10.83 21.08
CA SER A 343 15.04 -11.08 19.68
C SER A 343 14.38 -12.46 19.53
N PHE A 344 13.44 -12.53 18.60
CA PHE A 344 12.71 -13.74 18.22
C PHE A 344 13.21 -14.18 16.85
N SER A 345 13.61 -15.44 16.71
CA SER A 345 14.12 -15.99 15.44
C SER A 345 13.27 -17.14 14.89
N ASP A 346 12.50 -17.83 15.74
CA ASP A 346 11.53 -18.83 15.31
C ASP A 346 10.28 -18.14 14.75
N VAL A 347 10.01 -18.35 13.45
CA VAL A 347 8.92 -17.65 12.76
C VAL A 347 7.54 -18.01 13.32
N GLU A 348 7.35 -19.25 13.80
CA GLU A 348 6.08 -19.66 14.40
C GLU A 348 5.87 -19.01 15.78
N GLU A 349 6.94 -18.78 16.54
CA GLU A 349 6.90 -17.93 17.73
C GLU A 349 6.54 -16.48 17.38
N ILE A 350 7.16 -15.91 16.35
CA ILE A 350 6.88 -14.53 15.92
C ILE A 350 5.41 -14.38 15.50
N LYS A 351 4.84 -15.34 14.76
CA LYS A 351 3.42 -15.34 14.38
C LYS A 351 2.49 -15.30 15.59
N ARG A 352 2.77 -16.11 16.63
CA ARG A 352 1.99 -16.09 17.87
C ARG A 352 2.09 -14.75 18.59
N ILE A 353 3.30 -14.20 18.70
CA ILE A 353 3.53 -12.90 19.33
C ILE A 353 2.86 -11.78 18.54
N MET A 354 2.87 -11.83 17.21
CA MET A 354 2.19 -10.85 16.36
C MET A 354 0.69 -10.76 16.67
N GLN A 355 0.05 -11.89 16.98
CA GLN A 355 -1.38 -11.94 17.30
C GLN A 355 -1.69 -11.42 18.71
N THR A 356 -0.82 -11.71 19.69
CA THR A 356 -1.12 -11.42 21.11
C THR A 356 -0.43 -10.18 21.66
N GLN A 357 0.80 -9.90 21.23
CA GLN A 357 1.68 -8.84 21.74
C GLN A 357 2.57 -8.25 20.63
N PRO A 358 1.99 -7.73 19.52
CA PRO A 358 2.75 -7.25 18.35
C PRO A 358 3.76 -6.14 18.66
N GLN A 359 3.54 -5.37 19.73
CA GLN A 359 4.45 -4.31 20.19
C GLN A 359 5.84 -4.82 20.61
N LYS A 360 5.98 -6.14 20.84
CA LYS A 360 7.28 -6.78 21.14
C LYS A 360 8.14 -7.02 19.91
N LEU A 361 7.54 -7.01 18.72
CA LEU A 361 8.21 -7.35 17.48
C LEU A 361 8.89 -6.11 16.89
N SER A 362 10.13 -6.30 16.43
CA SER A 362 10.82 -5.37 15.54
C SER A 362 10.28 -5.47 14.12
N LEU A 363 10.53 -4.43 13.32
CA LEU A 363 10.18 -4.43 11.89
C LEU A 363 10.82 -5.59 11.12
N ASN A 364 12.05 -5.97 11.46
CA ASN A 364 12.69 -7.14 10.87
C ASN A 364 11.91 -8.43 11.18
N GLU A 365 11.45 -8.62 12.42
CA GLU A 365 10.68 -9.81 12.81
C GLU A 365 9.32 -9.86 12.10
N PHE A 366 8.63 -8.72 11.93
CA PHE A 366 7.46 -8.64 11.05
C PHE A 366 7.82 -9.07 9.62
N TYR A 367 8.91 -8.56 9.08
CA TYR A 367 9.34 -8.91 7.72
C TYR A 367 9.65 -10.41 7.54
N LEU A 368 10.27 -11.06 8.53
CA LEU A 368 10.48 -12.51 8.53
C LEU A 368 9.16 -13.29 8.45
N VAL A 369 8.10 -12.81 9.11
CA VAL A 369 6.76 -13.41 8.99
C VAL A 369 6.17 -13.19 7.59
N ALA A 370 6.27 -11.96 7.06
CA ALA A 370 5.78 -11.65 5.71
C ALA A 370 6.41 -12.58 4.64
N GLN A 371 7.69 -12.92 4.78
CA GLN A 371 8.39 -13.83 3.86
C GLN A 371 7.84 -15.26 3.85
N THR A 372 7.01 -15.65 4.83
CA THR A 372 6.36 -16.97 4.84
C THR A 372 5.04 -17.01 4.07
N TYR A 373 4.56 -15.87 3.59
CA TYR A 373 3.29 -15.74 2.88
C TYR A 373 3.50 -15.32 1.44
N GLU A 374 2.58 -15.71 0.56
CA GLU A 374 2.57 -15.25 -0.81
C GLU A 374 2.32 -13.73 -0.86
N PRO A 375 3.14 -12.93 -1.56
CA PRO A 375 2.92 -11.50 -1.69
C PRO A 375 1.51 -11.18 -2.19
N GLY A 376 0.76 -10.40 -1.40
CA GLY A 376 -0.62 -10.00 -1.71
C GLY A 376 -1.71 -10.88 -1.10
N SER A 377 -1.36 -12.01 -0.47
CA SER A 377 -2.28 -12.76 0.39
C SER A 377 -2.78 -11.92 1.57
N VAL A 378 -3.90 -12.31 2.18
CA VAL A 378 -4.47 -11.59 3.34
C VAL A 378 -3.45 -11.55 4.48
N GLU A 379 -2.81 -12.67 4.76
CA GLU A 379 -1.83 -12.83 5.82
C GLU A 379 -0.58 -11.97 5.57
N PHE A 380 -0.10 -11.91 4.31
CA PHE A 380 1.00 -11.02 3.95
C PHE A 380 0.68 -9.55 4.20
N ASN A 381 -0.54 -9.12 3.84
CA ASN A 381 -0.96 -7.74 4.02
C ASN A 381 -1.16 -7.39 5.50
N ASP A 382 -1.75 -8.29 6.28
CA ASP A 382 -1.98 -8.11 7.73
C ASP A 382 -0.69 -7.87 8.51
N VAL A 383 0.42 -8.48 8.07
CA VAL A 383 1.75 -8.26 8.66
C VAL A 383 2.17 -6.79 8.54
N PHE A 384 2.09 -6.21 7.34
CA PHE A 384 2.49 -4.82 7.12
C PHE A 384 1.52 -3.81 7.75
N GLU A 385 0.22 -4.13 7.78
CA GLU A 385 -0.77 -3.31 8.50
C GLU A 385 -0.53 -3.31 10.01
N THR A 386 -0.14 -4.45 10.57
CA THR A 386 0.21 -4.54 11.99
C THR A 386 1.52 -3.81 12.27
N ALA A 387 2.53 -3.99 11.42
CA ALA A 387 3.82 -3.31 11.56
C ALA A 387 3.68 -1.78 11.55
N VAL A 388 2.95 -1.20 10.59
CA VAL A 388 2.74 0.26 10.54
C VAL A 388 1.89 0.78 11.69
N ARG A 389 1.01 -0.04 12.28
CA ARG A 389 0.27 0.33 13.50
C ARG A 389 1.18 0.40 14.73
N MET A 390 2.17 -0.50 14.83
CA MET A 390 3.16 -0.49 15.92
C MET A 390 4.21 0.60 15.72
N TYR A 391 4.52 0.94 14.47
CA TYR A 391 5.54 1.90 14.07
C TYR A 391 4.98 3.00 13.15
N PRO A 392 4.03 3.83 13.63
CA PRO A 392 3.25 4.74 12.78
C PRO A 392 4.03 5.90 12.17
N ASN A 393 5.26 6.13 12.64
CA ASN A 393 6.15 7.19 12.15
C ASN A 393 7.46 6.65 11.58
N ASP A 394 7.63 5.33 11.49
CA ASP A 394 8.82 4.73 10.88
C ASP A 394 8.70 4.73 9.36
N GLU A 395 9.77 5.15 8.67
CA GLU A 395 9.76 5.31 7.22
C GLU A 395 9.61 3.98 6.48
N ILE A 396 10.30 2.93 6.93
CA ILE A 396 10.28 1.62 6.29
C ILE A 396 8.94 0.93 6.52
N ALA A 397 8.40 1.01 7.74
CA ALA A 397 7.07 0.47 8.05
C ALA A 397 5.99 1.10 7.17
N ASN A 398 6.02 2.43 7.02
CA ASN A 398 5.08 3.15 6.17
C ASN A 398 5.28 2.83 4.68
N LEU A 399 6.53 2.75 4.19
CA LEU A 399 6.80 2.41 2.80
C LEU A 399 6.31 1.00 2.44
N ASN A 400 6.60 0.01 3.28
CA ASN A 400 6.14 -1.36 3.05
C ASN A 400 4.60 -1.48 3.14
N ALA A 401 3.97 -0.78 4.08
CA ALA A 401 2.51 -0.71 4.16
C ALA A 401 1.89 -0.01 2.95
N ALA A 402 2.54 1.02 2.40
CA ALA A 402 2.11 1.65 1.15
C ALA A 402 2.14 0.67 -0.02
N ASN A 403 3.21 -0.12 -0.16
CA ASN A 403 3.32 -1.13 -1.20
C ASN A 403 2.24 -2.21 -1.06
N SER A 404 2.01 -2.72 0.15
CA SER A 404 0.91 -3.67 0.42
C SER A 404 -0.46 -3.06 0.08
N ALA A 405 -0.70 -1.80 0.43
CA ALA A 405 -1.94 -1.11 0.08
C ALA A 405 -2.10 -0.94 -1.45
N MET A 406 -1.05 -0.57 -2.17
CA MET A 406 -1.07 -0.50 -3.65
C MET A 406 -1.37 -1.87 -4.27
N GLN A 407 -0.79 -2.95 -3.73
CA GLN A 407 -1.06 -4.32 -4.18
C GLN A 407 -2.55 -4.68 -4.06
N ARG A 408 -3.20 -4.23 -2.99
CA ARG A 408 -4.65 -4.39 -2.76
C ARG A 408 -5.52 -3.37 -3.49
N LYS A 409 -4.94 -2.49 -4.31
CA LYS A 409 -5.62 -1.35 -4.97
C LYS A 409 -6.28 -0.37 -3.98
N ASP A 410 -5.75 -0.31 -2.75
CA ASP A 410 -6.19 0.59 -1.69
C ASP A 410 -5.43 1.91 -1.78
N VAL A 411 -5.83 2.73 -2.76
CA VAL A 411 -5.17 3.99 -3.14
C VAL A 411 -5.14 4.99 -1.97
N GLU A 412 -6.21 5.07 -1.17
CA GLU A 412 -6.30 6.01 -0.06
C GLU A 412 -5.29 5.72 1.05
N ASN A 413 -5.21 4.46 1.49
CA ASN A 413 -4.22 4.09 2.50
C ASN A 413 -2.79 4.15 1.95
N ALA A 414 -2.58 3.75 0.69
CA ALA A 414 -1.27 3.87 0.05
C ALA A 414 -0.77 5.32 0.07
N LYS A 415 -1.62 6.28 -0.32
CA LYS A 415 -1.30 7.71 -0.29
C LYS A 415 -0.94 8.18 1.12
N ARG A 416 -1.71 7.79 2.13
CA ARG A 416 -1.47 8.17 3.54
C ARG A 416 -0.13 7.64 4.04
N TYR A 417 0.19 6.38 3.75
CA TYR A 417 1.45 5.78 4.19
C TYR A 417 2.66 6.39 3.45
N LEU A 418 2.55 6.67 2.15
CA LEU A 418 3.62 7.30 1.37
C LEU A 418 4.05 8.68 1.90
N GLN A 419 3.17 9.42 2.59
CA GLN A 419 3.52 10.70 3.23
C GLN A 419 4.57 10.56 4.32
N LYS A 420 4.67 9.36 4.92
CA LYS A 420 5.62 9.03 5.98
C LYS A 420 6.66 8.01 5.54
N GLY A 421 6.73 7.66 4.26
CA GLY A 421 7.62 6.63 3.72
C GLY A 421 9.07 7.07 3.48
N GLY A 422 9.48 8.24 3.99
CA GLY A 422 10.82 8.80 3.77
C GLY A 422 11.11 9.20 2.33
N ASP A 423 12.39 9.37 2.00
CA ASP A 423 12.89 9.84 0.69
C ASP A 423 13.96 8.91 0.08
N SER A 424 13.98 7.64 0.49
CA SER A 424 14.87 6.64 -0.11
C SER A 424 14.59 6.47 -1.62
N PRO A 425 15.54 5.91 -2.40
CA PRO A 425 15.29 5.58 -3.80
C PRO A 425 14.04 4.71 -4.02
N GLU A 426 13.79 3.76 -3.12
CA GLU A 426 12.60 2.90 -3.11
C GLU A 426 11.32 3.67 -2.77
N ALA A 427 11.39 4.67 -1.88
CA ALA A 427 10.26 5.54 -1.57
C ALA A 427 9.86 6.41 -2.77
N LEU A 428 10.85 6.93 -3.50
CA LEU A 428 10.63 7.64 -4.77
C LEU A 428 10.02 6.71 -5.82
N TYR A 429 10.55 5.48 -5.93
CA TYR A 429 9.98 4.48 -6.82
C TYR A 429 8.51 4.17 -6.47
N ALA A 430 8.20 3.92 -5.20
CA ALA A 430 6.84 3.64 -4.74
C ALA A 430 5.87 4.81 -4.99
N ARG A 431 6.32 6.06 -4.83
CA ARG A 431 5.53 7.25 -5.22
C ARG A 431 5.31 7.34 -6.72
N GLY A 432 6.30 6.95 -7.52
CA GLY A 432 6.19 6.84 -8.97
C GLY A 432 5.20 5.76 -9.40
N VAL A 433 5.25 4.57 -8.78
CA VAL A 433 4.29 3.48 -8.97
C VAL A 433 2.88 3.93 -8.60
N TYR A 434 2.71 4.57 -7.43
CA TYR A 434 1.44 5.12 -7.00
C TYR A 434 0.86 6.08 -8.04
N ALA A 435 1.67 7.05 -8.50
CA ALA A 435 1.26 8.02 -9.51
C ALA A 435 0.86 7.36 -10.83
N PHE A 436 1.58 6.32 -11.26
CA PHE A 436 1.22 5.51 -12.42
C PHE A 436 -0.14 4.83 -12.23
N LEU A 437 -0.38 4.20 -11.08
CA LEU A 437 -1.65 3.50 -10.77
C LEU A 437 -2.87 4.42 -10.70
N VAL A 438 -2.67 5.71 -10.40
CA VAL A 438 -3.74 6.72 -10.41
C VAL A 438 -3.73 7.58 -11.68
N GLU A 439 -2.99 7.14 -12.71
CA GLU A 439 -2.91 7.78 -14.03
C GLU A 439 -2.34 9.21 -14.03
N ASP A 440 -1.60 9.61 -12.99
CA ASP A 440 -0.82 10.84 -12.96
C ASP A 440 0.57 10.59 -13.56
N TYR A 441 0.59 10.43 -14.90
CA TYR A 441 1.81 10.11 -15.63
C TYR A 441 2.88 11.22 -15.55
N THR A 442 2.48 12.47 -15.30
CA THR A 442 3.44 13.58 -15.11
C THR A 442 4.23 13.39 -13.82
N VAL A 443 3.54 13.13 -12.72
CA VAL A 443 4.19 12.85 -11.43
C VAL A 443 4.93 11.53 -11.48
N ALA A 444 4.36 10.50 -12.10
CA ALA A 444 4.99 9.19 -12.26
C ALA A 444 6.35 9.33 -12.95
N ARG A 445 6.42 10.00 -14.11
CA ARG A 445 7.67 10.23 -14.84
C ARG A 445 8.72 10.95 -14.00
N LYS A 446 8.32 11.98 -13.25
CA LYS A 446 9.25 12.73 -12.38
C LYS A 446 9.86 11.82 -11.31
N GLN A 447 9.02 11.13 -10.55
CA GLN A 447 9.43 10.29 -9.43
C GLN A 447 10.25 9.08 -9.90
N LEU A 448 9.81 8.41 -10.97
CA LEU A 448 10.49 7.23 -11.54
C LEU A 448 11.86 7.59 -12.13
N ASN A 449 12.00 8.73 -12.82
CA ASN A 449 13.32 9.16 -13.28
C ASN A 449 14.27 9.48 -12.13
N GLU A 450 13.78 10.10 -11.05
CA GLU A 450 14.60 10.35 -9.87
C GLU A 450 15.04 9.03 -9.20
N ALA A 451 14.11 8.09 -9.03
CA ALA A 451 14.41 6.76 -8.49
C ALA A 451 15.43 6.01 -9.37
N LYS A 452 15.27 6.06 -10.69
CA LYS A 452 16.22 5.48 -11.67
C LYS A 452 17.62 6.08 -11.52
N ASN A 453 17.70 7.41 -11.44
CA ASN A 453 18.98 8.12 -11.28
C ASN A 453 19.67 7.80 -9.94
N LYS A 454 18.90 7.38 -8.93
CA LYS A 454 19.40 6.89 -7.64
C LYS A 454 19.62 5.36 -7.59
N GLY A 455 19.48 4.65 -8.71
CA GLY A 455 19.85 3.24 -8.85
C GLY A 455 18.71 2.22 -8.90
N VAL A 456 17.44 2.65 -8.84
CA VAL A 456 16.28 1.73 -8.92
C VAL A 456 15.95 1.42 -10.37
N GLN A 457 16.53 0.35 -10.92
CA GLN A 457 16.40 -0.01 -12.34
C GLN A 457 14.97 -0.37 -12.75
N GLN A 458 14.16 -0.89 -11.84
CA GLN A 458 12.75 -1.25 -12.07
C GLN A 458 11.90 -0.05 -12.52
N ALA A 459 12.35 1.17 -12.25
CA ALA A 459 11.70 2.40 -12.71
C ALA A 459 11.64 2.51 -14.24
N GLU A 460 12.65 1.98 -14.94
CA GLU A 460 12.74 2.05 -16.40
C GLU A 460 11.60 1.29 -17.08
N ILE A 461 11.20 0.14 -16.53
CA ILE A 461 10.11 -0.69 -17.07
C ILE A 461 8.80 0.09 -17.09
N ILE A 462 8.50 0.81 -16.01
CA ILE A 462 7.26 1.61 -15.90
C ILE A 462 7.35 2.83 -16.82
N LEU A 463 8.51 3.48 -16.92
CA LEU A 463 8.71 4.61 -17.84
C LEU A 463 8.45 4.20 -19.31
N LEU A 464 8.96 3.03 -19.72
CA LEU A 464 8.70 2.48 -21.06
C LEU A 464 7.21 2.17 -21.28
N GLU A 465 6.49 1.76 -20.25
CA GLU A 465 5.05 1.52 -20.35
C GLU A 465 4.28 2.84 -20.52
N ILE A 466 4.64 3.88 -19.78
CA ILE A 466 4.03 5.22 -19.96
C ILE A 466 4.28 5.74 -21.39
N ASP A 467 5.46 5.50 -21.96
CA ASP A 467 5.79 5.89 -23.35
C ASP A 467 4.95 5.16 -24.41
N LYS A 468 4.39 3.99 -24.10
CA LYS A 468 3.46 3.29 -25.01
C LYS A 468 2.05 3.86 -24.91
N ILE A 469 1.63 4.32 -23.73
CA ILE A 469 0.30 4.90 -23.50
C ILE A 469 0.17 6.26 -24.21
N ASP A 470 1.26 7.02 -24.29
CA ASP A 470 1.29 8.33 -24.94
C ASP A 470 1.34 8.26 -26.50
N LYS A 471 1.49 7.06 -27.08
CA LYS A 471 1.55 6.83 -28.55
C LYS A 471 0.23 6.28 -29.06
#